data_AF-A0A417BS75-F1
#
_entry.id   AF-A0A417BS75-F1
#
_cell.length_a   1.000
_cell.length_b   1.000
_cell.length_c   1.000
_cell.angle_alpha   90.00
_cell.angle_beta   90.00
_cell.angle_gamma   90.00
#
_symmetry.space_group_name_H-M   'P 1'
#
loop_
_entity.id
_entity.type
_entity.pdbx_description
1 polymer ?
#
loop_
_entity_poly.entity_id
_entity_poly.type
_entity_poly.pdbx_seq_one_letter_code
_entity_poly.pdbx_strand_id
1 'polypeptide(L)'
;MFLGNGKVKFEFAHVGINAQTPEEGARMKDFFTDVMGYHDYRDNQVAYFTVDNKMELMKIMGKGTMGHLGFFVNDMPAAIEYLEEKGYQLDYDTARYDEDGKTIRLIFLKEEINGFRIHITVKKAPFYVEA
;
A
#
# COMPACT_ATOMS: atom_id res chain seq x y z
N MET A 1 13.16 7.57 -7.32
CA MET A 1 14.53 7.03 -7.18
C MET A 1 14.39 5.54 -6.93
N PHE A 2 15.00 4.69 -7.75
CA PHE A 2 14.87 3.24 -7.63
C PHE A 2 16.06 2.68 -6.84
N LEU A 3 15.80 2.00 -5.72
CA LEU A 3 16.81 1.39 -4.86
C LEU A 3 16.79 -0.14 -5.05
N GLY A 4 17.93 -0.73 -5.42
CA GLY A 4 18.12 -2.18 -5.60
C GLY A 4 19.38 -2.48 -6.42
N ASN A 5 19.83 -3.74 -6.47
CA ASN A 5 21.04 -4.20 -7.21
C ASN A 5 20.93 -4.08 -8.75
N GLY A 6 20.18 -3.12 -9.27
CA GLY A 6 19.96 -2.84 -10.69
C GLY A 6 18.77 -3.58 -11.31
N LYS A 7 18.38 -4.76 -10.80
CA LYS A 7 17.28 -5.59 -11.37
C LYS A 7 15.91 -5.36 -10.74
N VAL A 8 15.82 -5.30 -9.42
CA VAL A 8 14.57 -5.03 -8.68
C VAL A 8 14.55 -3.57 -8.26
N LYS A 9 13.42 -2.92 -8.44
CA LYS A 9 13.21 -1.51 -8.18
C LYS A 9 11.98 -1.33 -7.30
N PHE A 10 12.14 -0.57 -6.22
CA PHE A 10 11.04 -0.16 -5.36
C PHE A 10 10.76 1.33 -5.54
N GLU A 11 9.49 1.70 -5.61
CA GLU A 11 9.00 3.08 -5.59
C GLU A 11 7.90 3.19 -4.53
N PHE A 12 7.91 4.23 -3.71
CA PHE A 12 6.87 4.40 -2.69
C PHE A 12 5.51 4.60 -3.36
N ALA A 13 4.57 3.69 -3.08
CA ALA A 13 3.20 3.77 -3.56
C ALA A 13 2.40 4.68 -2.63
N HIS A 14 2.17 4.23 -1.41
CA HIS A 14 1.29 4.89 -0.45
C HIS A 14 1.54 4.43 0.99
N VAL A 15 1.01 5.20 1.94
CA VAL A 15 0.86 4.78 3.34
C VAL A 15 -0.62 4.54 3.63
N GLY A 16 -0.92 3.39 4.20
CA GLY A 16 -2.19 3.11 4.86
C GLY A 16 -2.08 3.47 6.33
N ILE A 17 -2.96 4.37 6.79
CA ILE A 17 -3.01 4.81 8.17
C ILE A 17 -4.23 4.19 8.81
N ASN A 18 -3.99 3.29 9.77
CA ASN A 18 -5.05 2.59 10.46
C ASN A 18 -5.83 3.52 11.40
N ALA A 19 -7.13 3.24 11.54
CA ALA A 19 -7.98 3.81 12.55
C ALA A 19 -8.50 2.69 13.47
N GLN A 20 -8.36 2.87 14.78
CA GLN A 20 -8.84 1.90 15.78
C GLN A 20 -10.36 1.92 15.89
N THR A 21 -10.97 3.08 15.60
CA THR A 21 -12.42 3.25 15.55
C THR A 21 -12.83 4.06 14.32
N PRO A 22 -14.09 3.93 13.85
CA PRO A 22 -14.60 4.75 12.76
C PRO A 22 -14.49 6.26 13.02
N GLU A 23 -14.64 6.70 14.28
CA GLU A 23 -14.52 8.10 14.68
C GLU A 23 -13.09 8.63 14.51
N GLU A 24 -12.08 7.81 14.80
CA GLU A 24 -10.68 8.16 14.56
C GLU A 24 -10.40 8.35 13.05
N GLY A 25 -10.92 7.44 12.22
CA GLY A 25 -10.79 7.52 10.76
C GLY A 25 -11.49 8.76 10.18
N ALA A 26 -12.70 9.06 10.67
CA ALA A 26 -13.44 10.27 10.31
C ALA A 26 -12.66 11.53 10.70
N ARG A 27 -12.17 11.61 11.95
CA ARG A 27 -11.39 12.75 12.43
C ARG A 27 -10.14 13.00 11.59
N MET A 28 -9.44 11.95 11.17
CA MET A 28 -8.26 12.10 10.31
C MET A 28 -8.64 12.63 8.92
N LYS A 29 -9.70 12.08 8.31
CA LYS A 29 -10.23 12.59 7.03
C LYS A 29 -10.65 14.06 7.13
N ASP A 30 -11.34 14.44 8.19
CA ASP A 30 -11.78 15.82 8.42
C ASP A 30 -10.58 16.75 8.51
N PHE A 31 -9.52 16.37 9.24
CA PHE A 31 -8.28 17.14 9.28
C PHE A 31 -7.64 17.31 7.89
N PHE A 32 -7.53 16.24 7.09
CA PHE A 32 -6.98 16.35 5.74
C PHE A 32 -7.85 17.17 4.79
N THR A 33 -9.17 17.17 5.02
CA THR A 33 -10.12 17.95 4.22
C THR A 33 -10.08 19.43 4.59
N ASP A 34 -10.27 19.73 5.87
CA ASP A 34 -10.50 21.09 6.36
C ASP A 34 -9.20 21.89 6.52
N VAL A 35 -8.10 21.20 6.86
CA VAL A 35 -6.80 21.84 7.12
C VAL A 35 -5.85 21.71 5.94
N MET A 36 -5.76 20.52 5.34
CA MET A 36 -4.81 20.23 4.25
C MET A 36 -5.40 20.41 2.85
N GLY A 37 -6.71 20.62 2.71
CA GLY A 37 -7.37 20.93 1.43
C GLY A 37 -7.63 19.72 0.53
N TYR A 38 -7.59 18.49 1.04
CA TYR A 38 -7.98 17.30 0.28
C TYR A 38 -9.52 17.20 0.24
N HIS A 39 -10.14 17.68 -0.84
CA HIS A 39 -11.61 17.66 -0.98
C HIS A 39 -12.15 16.45 -1.74
N ASP A 40 -11.31 15.85 -2.58
CA ASP A 40 -11.67 14.69 -3.38
C ASP A 40 -11.01 13.43 -2.83
N TYR A 41 -11.79 12.36 -2.72
CA TYR A 41 -11.31 11.06 -2.25
C TYR A 41 -11.88 9.95 -3.11
N ARG A 42 -11.07 8.94 -3.39
CA ARG A 42 -11.60 7.65 -3.83
C ARG A 42 -12.06 6.89 -2.58
N ASP A 43 -13.37 6.90 -2.39
CA ASP A 43 -14.04 6.30 -1.26
C ASP A 43 -14.43 4.84 -1.54
N ASN A 44 -14.09 3.92 -0.63
CA ASN A 44 -14.57 2.56 -0.65
C ASN A 44 -15.03 2.10 0.76
N GLN A 45 -15.41 0.84 0.90
CA GLN A 45 -15.94 0.33 2.16
C GLN A 45 -14.96 0.37 3.34
N VAL A 46 -13.65 0.31 3.08
CA VAL A 46 -12.63 0.15 4.12
C VAL A 46 -11.74 1.37 4.32
N ALA A 47 -11.66 2.28 3.34
CA ALA A 47 -10.74 3.42 3.38
C ALA A 47 -11.16 4.59 2.47
N TYR A 48 -10.63 5.78 2.77
CA TYR A 48 -10.60 6.94 1.89
C TYR A 48 -9.19 7.10 1.30
N PHE A 49 -9.06 7.03 -0.02
CA PHE A 49 -7.79 7.31 -0.69
C PHE A 49 -7.77 8.76 -1.14
N THR A 50 -6.66 9.47 -0.87
CA THR A 50 -6.42 10.80 -1.43
C THR A 50 -6.30 10.74 -2.96
N VAL A 51 -6.57 11.85 -3.66
CA VAL A 51 -6.49 11.93 -5.13
C VAL A 51 -5.12 11.58 -5.70
N ASP A 52 -4.06 11.94 -4.98
CA ASP A 52 -2.67 11.59 -5.32
C ASP A 52 -2.32 10.13 -4.98
N ASN A 53 -3.28 9.38 -4.43
CA ASN A 53 -3.17 8.00 -3.94
C ASN A 53 -1.99 7.77 -2.99
N LYS A 54 -1.43 8.80 -2.35
CA LYS A 54 -0.31 8.65 -1.41
C LYS A 54 -0.75 8.28 0.00
N MET A 55 -1.99 8.60 0.36
CA MET A 55 -2.56 8.26 1.66
C MET A 55 -3.84 7.45 1.49
N GLU A 56 -3.90 6.34 2.21
CA GLU A 56 -5.08 5.51 2.40
C GLU A 56 -5.50 5.66 3.86
N LEU A 57 -6.49 6.52 4.11
CA LEU A 57 -7.04 6.77 5.44
C LEU A 57 -8.05 5.67 5.74
N MET A 58 -7.67 4.71 6.59
CA MET A 58 -8.51 3.56 6.87
C MET A 58 -9.71 3.96 7.76
N LYS A 59 -10.87 3.36 7.50
CA LYS A 59 -12.08 3.52 8.32
C LYS A 59 -12.14 2.51 9.48
N ILE A 60 -11.34 1.46 9.37
CA ILE A 60 -11.24 0.33 10.30
C ILE A 60 -9.79 -0.13 10.38
N MET A 61 -9.47 -0.99 11.34
CA MET A 61 -8.13 -1.57 11.43
C MET A 61 -7.80 -2.42 10.18
N GLY A 62 -6.76 -1.98 9.47
CA GLY A 62 -6.10 -2.71 8.39
C GLY A 62 -4.97 -3.61 8.88
N LYS A 63 -4.12 -4.04 7.95
CA LYS A 63 -2.93 -4.84 8.27
C LYS A 63 -1.86 -3.94 8.89
N GLY A 64 -1.23 -4.43 9.96
CA GLY A 64 -0.18 -3.72 10.70
C GLY A 64 -0.71 -2.96 11.90
N THR A 65 0.09 -2.86 12.96
CA THR A 65 -0.26 -2.09 14.17
C THR A 65 -0.50 -0.61 13.84
N MET A 66 0.39 0.00 13.06
CA MET A 66 0.35 1.40 12.63
C MET A 66 -0.24 1.58 11.23
N GLY A 67 -0.60 0.48 10.57
CA GLY A 67 -1.04 0.43 9.17
C GLY A 67 0.00 -0.22 8.26
N HIS A 68 0.05 0.22 7.00
CA HIS A 68 0.88 -0.42 5.98
C HIS A 68 1.63 0.55 5.09
N LEU A 69 2.76 0.11 4.56
CA LEU A 69 3.52 0.84 3.55
C LEU A 69 3.50 0.02 2.25
N GLY A 70 3.00 0.64 1.19
CA GLY A 70 2.96 0.06 -0.15
C GLY A 70 4.13 0.52 -0.99
N PHE A 71 4.74 -0.42 -1.71
CA PHE A 71 5.78 -0.11 -2.69
C PHE A 71 5.43 -0.70 -4.05
N PHE A 72 5.53 0.13 -5.10
CA PHE A 72 5.49 -0.35 -6.46
C PHE A 72 6.79 -1.09 -6.78
N VAL A 73 6.66 -2.20 -7.50
CA VAL A 73 7.78 -2.96 -8.06
C VAL A 73 7.67 -3.04 -9.57
N ASN A 74 8.82 -3.07 -10.25
CA ASN A 74 8.91 -3.21 -11.70
C ASN A 74 8.67 -4.66 -12.18
N ASP A 75 8.95 -5.65 -11.33
CA ASP A 75 8.81 -7.07 -11.62
C ASP A 75 8.44 -7.78 -10.31
N MET A 76 7.21 -8.31 -10.23
CA MET A 76 6.68 -8.92 -9.01
C MET A 76 7.41 -10.23 -8.64
N PRO A 77 7.55 -11.23 -9.54
CA PRO A 77 8.33 -12.43 -9.24
C PRO A 77 9.76 -12.13 -8.77
N ALA A 78 10.48 -11.23 -9.46
CA ALA A 78 11.86 -10.89 -9.08
C ALA A 78 11.91 -10.15 -7.74
N ALA A 79 10.91 -9.31 -7.42
CA ALA A 79 10.84 -8.64 -6.13
C ALA A 79 10.55 -9.61 -4.97
N ILE A 80 9.70 -10.62 -5.18
CA ILE A 80 9.43 -11.66 -4.20
C ILE A 80 10.71 -12.44 -3.90
N GLU A 81 11.38 -12.96 -4.95
CA GLU A 81 12.64 -13.71 -4.80
C GLU A 81 13.70 -12.88 -4.06
N TYR A 82 13.88 -11.61 -4.45
CA TYR A 82 14.81 -10.70 -3.80
C TYR A 82 14.50 -10.49 -2.31
N LEU A 83 13.23 -10.34 -1.92
CA LEU A 83 12.84 -10.17 -0.51
C LEU A 83 13.11 -11.44 0.30
N GLU A 84 12.79 -12.62 -0.24
CA GLU A 84 13.03 -13.90 0.40
C GLU A 84 14.53 -14.19 0.56
N GLU A 85 15.35 -13.88 -0.46
CA GLU A 85 16.82 -13.94 -0.39
C GLU A 85 17.39 -13.02 0.72
N LYS A 86 16.72 -11.91 1.02
CA LYS A 86 17.08 -10.99 2.11
C LYS A 86 16.51 -11.39 3.47
N GLY A 87 15.80 -12.52 3.55
CA GLY A 87 15.23 -13.05 4.80
C GLY A 87 13.83 -12.54 5.13
N TYR A 88 13.18 -11.78 4.24
CA TYR A 88 11.83 -11.27 4.45
C TYR A 88 10.81 -12.19 3.77
N GLN A 89 10.07 -12.96 4.57
CA GLN A 89 9.06 -13.89 4.06
C GLN A 89 7.79 -13.17 3.58
N LEU A 90 7.24 -13.64 2.46
CA LEU A 90 5.94 -13.19 1.96
C LEU A 90 4.79 -13.97 2.59
N ASP A 91 3.68 -13.27 2.78
CA ASP A 91 2.43 -13.82 3.30
C ASP A 91 1.47 -14.10 2.14
N TYR A 92 1.58 -15.29 1.56
CA TYR A 92 0.80 -15.69 0.40
C TYR A 92 -0.71 -15.75 0.66
N ASP A 93 -1.16 -15.85 1.92
CA ASP A 93 -2.60 -15.74 2.26
C ASP A 93 -3.13 -14.31 2.01
N THR A 94 -2.24 -13.33 1.90
CA THR A 94 -2.59 -11.95 1.56
C THR A 94 -2.53 -11.65 0.07
N ALA A 95 -2.06 -12.60 -0.74
CA ALA A 95 -1.90 -12.40 -2.16
C ALA A 95 -3.24 -11.98 -2.80
N ARG A 96 -3.14 -11.01 -3.69
CA ARG A 96 -4.22 -10.62 -4.59
C ARG A 96 -3.74 -10.89 -5.99
N TYR A 97 -4.61 -11.45 -6.80
CA TYR A 97 -4.32 -11.82 -8.18
C TYR A 97 -5.01 -10.88 -9.15
N ASP A 98 -4.48 -10.82 -10.37
CA ASP A 98 -5.13 -10.25 -11.53
C ASP A 98 -6.27 -11.15 -12.03
N GLU A 99 -6.97 -10.72 -13.09
CA GLU A 99 -8.12 -11.41 -13.66
C GLU A 99 -7.78 -12.82 -14.19
N ASP A 100 -6.51 -13.08 -14.49
CA ASP A 100 -6.01 -14.39 -14.89
C ASP A 100 -5.97 -15.41 -13.74
N GLY A 101 -6.18 -14.97 -12.49
CA GLY A 101 -6.15 -15.78 -11.27
C GLY A 101 -4.78 -16.37 -10.93
N LYS A 102 -3.71 -15.95 -11.61
CA LYS A 102 -2.34 -16.52 -11.45
C LYS A 102 -1.30 -15.45 -11.18
N THR A 103 -1.43 -14.27 -11.77
CA THR A 103 -0.48 -13.18 -11.62
C THR A 103 -0.75 -12.42 -10.33
N ILE A 104 0.21 -12.45 -9.41
CA ILE A 104 0.12 -11.69 -8.14
C ILE A 104 0.26 -10.19 -8.47
N ARG A 105 -0.73 -9.41 -8.06
CA ARG A 105 -0.74 -7.94 -8.20
C ARG A 105 -0.44 -7.21 -6.89
N LEU A 106 -0.59 -7.88 -5.75
CA LEU A 106 -0.28 -7.34 -4.43
C LEU A 106 0.01 -8.48 -3.45
N ILE A 107 1.03 -8.34 -2.61
CA ILE A 107 1.34 -9.28 -1.54
C ILE A 107 2.08 -8.58 -0.40
N PHE A 108 1.79 -8.98 0.84
CA PHE A 108 2.44 -8.43 2.04
C PHE A 108 3.63 -9.29 2.48
N LEU A 109 4.61 -8.68 3.15
CA LEU A 109 5.51 -9.39 4.04
C LEU A 109 4.72 -10.00 5.21
N LYS A 110 5.21 -11.09 5.78
CA LYS A 110 4.58 -11.78 6.91
C LYS A 110 4.74 -11.03 8.22
N GLU A 111 5.93 -10.51 8.48
CA GLU A 111 6.23 -9.75 9.69
C GLU A 111 5.80 -8.28 9.58
N GLU A 112 5.78 -7.60 10.73
CA GLU A 112 5.69 -6.15 10.82
C GLU A 112 7.08 -5.55 11.01
N ILE A 113 7.34 -4.43 10.33
CA ILE A 113 8.54 -3.63 10.55
C ILE A 113 8.11 -2.36 11.27
N ASN A 114 8.50 -2.20 12.53
CA ASN A 114 8.13 -1.07 13.39
C ASN A 114 6.61 -0.79 13.43
N GLY A 115 5.80 -1.84 13.44
CA GLY A 115 4.35 -1.74 13.46
C GLY A 115 3.69 -1.59 12.09
N PHE A 116 4.45 -1.53 10.98
CA PHE A 116 3.88 -1.48 9.64
C PHE A 116 3.92 -2.84 8.97
N ARG A 117 2.81 -3.25 8.34
CA ARG A 117 2.82 -4.36 7.37
C ARG A 117 3.25 -3.82 6.01
N ILE A 118 4.37 -4.30 5.48
CA ILE A 118 4.88 -3.84 4.18
C ILE A 118 4.25 -4.68 3.08
N HIS A 119 3.76 -4.06 2.01
CA HIS A 119 3.35 -4.76 0.79
C HIS A 119 4.05 -4.23 -0.44
N ILE A 120 4.17 -5.12 -1.43
CA ILE A 120 4.58 -4.77 -2.78
C ILE A 120 3.40 -4.93 -3.73
N THR A 121 3.34 -4.07 -4.73
CA THR A 121 2.27 -4.08 -5.74
C THR A 121 2.80 -3.62 -7.10
N VAL A 122 2.05 -3.87 -8.16
CA VAL A 122 2.42 -3.45 -9.52
C VAL A 122 1.79 -2.10 -9.86
N LYS A 123 2.53 -1.27 -10.59
CA LYS A 123 2.04 0.02 -11.08
C LYS A 123 1.14 -0.22 -12.30
N LYS A 124 -0.18 -0.26 -12.12
CA LYS A 124 -1.12 -0.31 -13.26
C LYS A 124 -1.28 1.09 -13.87
N ALA A 125 -1.17 1.19 -15.19
CA ALA A 125 -1.68 2.34 -15.94
C ALA A 125 -3.21 2.26 -16.02
N PRO A 126 -3.98 3.37 -16.09
CA PRO A 126 -3.57 4.78 -16.12
C PRO A 126 -3.78 5.47 -14.76
N PHE A 127 -3.56 4.76 -13.64
CA PHE A 127 -3.99 5.25 -12.32
C PHE A 127 -3.20 6.45 -11.78
N TYR A 128 -2.27 6.98 -12.57
CA TYR A 128 -1.63 8.27 -12.36
C TYR A 128 -1.50 8.99 -13.69
N VAL A 129 -2.14 10.15 -13.81
CA VAL A 129 -1.70 11.19 -14.71
C VAL A 129 -0.40 11.71 -14.09
N GLU A 130 0.71 11.70 -14.84
CA GLU A 130 1.90 12.44 -14.40
C GLU A 130 1.44 13.89 -14.16
N ALA A 131 1.63 14.38 -12.94
CA ALA A 131 1.45 15.79 -12.61
C ALA A 131 2.59 16.61 -13.22
#